data_AF-A0A7Y5LAZ2-F1
#
_entry.id   AF-A0A7Y5LAZ2-F1
#
_cell.length_a   1.000
_cell.length_b   1.000
_cell.length_c   1.000
_cell.angle_alpha   90.00
_cell.angle_beta   90.00
_cell.angle_gamma   90.00
#
_symmetry.space_group_name_H-M   'P 1'
#
loop_
_entity.id
_entity.type
_entity.pdbx_description
1 polymer ?
#
loop_
_entity_poly.entity_id
_entity_poly.type
_entity_poly.pdbx_seq_one_letter_code
_entity_poly.pdbx_strand_id
1 'polypeptide(L)'
;MRKLALAIIGFQSLLIIWFPPGIAQEIRRDNYLRFVPLTYPRIVGQTAANAAFHLYGNPDDPNYQDVNPVDGIDDARRRCLLELAVKFAPHLVRNTTAIPMDFKKFMEGRKAFPLYIDTWEISRAGGELIKTETIDFVALLRSPCHAAPSASSNDDDTTPAHPLPTNTASDDCRLLALLQEFHPTKPQNERFKNPVIEPNRNLFKVMYFDFPGADEQSWKSEYENFLSGELPRAYHGFAKIYAHPFIHEVHSNLHGMRGYEFILQYWFFYPFNDGGNNHEGDWEHLNVAVTIKGNGHGLLSAEEIRQILTNDGTAPDEQLVISRVEYYFHHKVMILDFLNPNVYLPPKEWQAEIKQRGQERLGEKWLWEKIRELAYVDRKESRINTHPLGYIGADNKGT
;
A
#
# COMPACT_ATOMS: atom_id res chain seq x y z
N MET A 1 78.01 18.29 13.49
CA MET A 1 77.63 17.56 12.27
C MET A 1 76.83 16.32 12.66
N ARG A 2 75.50 16.44 12.74
CA ARG A 2 74.58 15.36 13.12
C ARG A 2 74.11 14.66 11.84
N LYS A 3 74.28 13.34 11.76
CA LYS A 3 73.77 12.51 10.66
C LYS A 3 72.25 12.34 10.82
N LEU A 4 71.53 12.71 9.77
CA LEU A 4 70.08 12.62 9.60
C LEU A 4 69.68 11.14 9.43
N ALA A 5 68.85 10.62 10.33
CA ALA A 5 68.12 9.37 10.11
C ALA A 5 66.75 9.72 9.52
N LEU A 6 66.49 9.26 8.30
CA LEU A 6 65.20 9.38 7.62
C LEU A 6 64.18 8.50 8.35
N ALA A 7 63.18 9.11 8.99
CA ALA A 7 61.97 8.42 9.41
C ALA A 7 60.95 8.51 8.27
N ILE A 8 60.65 7.36 7.65
CA ILE A 8 59.53 7.22 6.72
C ILE A 8 58.26 7.18 7.56
N ILE A 9 57.60 8.33 7.73
CA ILE A 9 56.22 8.40 8.19
C ILE A 9 55.34 8.17 6.96
N GLY A 10 54.75 6.98 6.88
CA GLY A 10 53.75 6.65 5.88
C GLY A 10 52.52 7.51 6.06
N PHE A 11 52.39 8.53 5.22
CA PHE A 11 51.16 9.29 5.03
C PHE A 11 50.18 8.39 4.25
N GLN A 12 49.36 7.60 4.96
CA GLN A 12 48.15 7.04 4.35
C GLN A 12 47.17 8.19 4.17
N SER A 13 47.19 8.78 2.98
CA SER A 13 46.16 9.68 2.50
C SER A 13 44.84 8.91 2.47
N LEU A 14 43.99 9.14 3.48
CA LEU A 14 42.57 8.84 3.40
C LEU A 14 42.00 9.71 2.27
N LEU A 15 41.94 9.14 1.07
CA LEU A 15 41.12 9.64 -0.02
C LEU A 15 39.66 9.43 0.40
N ILE A 16 39.14 10.39 1.15
CA ILE A 16 37.69 10.59 1.27
C ILE A 16 37.25 11.01 -0.13
N ILE A 17 36.78 10.03 -0.91
CA ILE A 17 36.09 10.28 -2.17
C ILE A 17 34.81 11.00 -1.79
N TRP A 18 34.84 12.32 -1.87
CA TRP A 18 33.68 13.17 -1.77
C TRP A 18 32.84 12.90 -3.02
N PHE A 19 31.91 11.96 -2.94
CA PHE A 19 30.85 11.88 -3.94
C PHE A 19 30.06 13.18 -3.80
N PRO A 20 30.01 14.05 -4.83
CA PRO A 20 29.05 15.14 -4.80
C PRO A 20 27.67 14.53 -4.56
N PRO A 21 26.80 15.15 -3.74
CA PRO A 21 25.43 14.71 -3.64
C PRO A 21 24.88 14.62 -5.07
N GLY A 22 24.40 13.43 -5.44
CA GLY A 22 23.81 13.24 -6.76
C GLY A 22 22.72 14.28 -6.92
N ILE A 23 22.90 15.21 -7.86
CA ILE A 23 21.88 16.20 -8.16
C ILE A 23 20.74 15.41 -8.80
N ALA A 24 19.63 15.27 -8.08
CA ALA A 24 18.40 14.75 -8.65
C ALA A 24 18.05 15.64 -9.86
N GLN A 25 17.92 15.03 -11.04
CA GLN A 25 17.53 15.75 -12.24
C GLN A 25 16.01 15.81 -12.29
N GLU A 26 15.46 17.02 -12.40
CA GLU A 26 14.04 17.21 -12.67
C GLU A 26 13.65 16.50 -13.98
N ILE A 27 12.71 15.55 -13.88
CA ILE A 27 12.13 14.90 -15.05
C ILE A 27 10.94 15.73 -15.47
N ARG A 28 11.12 16.52 -16.54
CA ARG A 28 10.01 17.29 -17.10
C ARG A 28 8.86 16.37 -17.49
N ARG A 29 7.63 16.83 -17.26
CA ARG A 29 6.39 16.10 -17.54
C ARG A 29 6.33 15.48 -18.93
N ASP A 30 6.79 16.19 -19.95
CA ASP A 30 6.84 15.75 -21.35
C ASP A 30 7.84 14.62 -21.63
N ASN A 31 8.68 14.28 -20.66
CA ASN A 31 9.68 13.21 -20.74
C ASN A 31 9.44 12.07 -19.73
N TYR A 32 8.38 12.16 -18.91
CA TYR A 32 8.13 11.25 -17.79
C TYR A 32 8.09 9.77 -18.19
N LEU A 33 7.38 9.41 -19.26
CA LEU A 33 7.25 8.00 -19.70
C LEU A 33 8.56 7.35 -20.16
N ARG A 34 9.63 8.11 -20.39
CA ARG A 34 10.95 7.55 -20.70
C ARG A 34 11.56 6.77 -19.52
N PHE A 35 11.14 7.10 -18.31
CA PHE A 35 11.71 6.58 -17.07
C PHE A 35 10.80 5.58 -16.37
N VAL A 36 9.63 5.30 -16.97
CA VAL A 36 8.56 4.52 -16.34
C VAL A 36 8.34 3.23 -17.11
N PRO A 37 8.41 2.05 -16.45
CA PRO A 37 8.14 0.78 -17.12
C PRO A 37 6.66 0.71 -17.50
N LEU A 38 6.36 0.64 -18.80
CA LEU A 38 4.98 0.57 -19.31
C LEU A 38 4.32 -0.81 -19.11
N THR A 39 5.09 -1.80 -18.68
CA THR A 39 4.60 -3.12 -18.29
C THR A 39 4.28 -3.12 -16.80
N TYR A 40 3.06 -2.76 -16.45
CA TYR A 40 2.59 -2.81 -15.07
C TYR A 40 1.92 -4.16 -14.77
N PRO A 41 2.27 -4.83 -13.65
CA PRO A 41 1.38 -5.83 -13.08
C PRO A 41 0.05 -5.15 -12.75
N ARG A 42 -1.07 -5.83 -13.05
CA ARG A 42 -2.39 -5.28 -12.73
C ARG A 42 -2.55 -5.22 -11.22
N ILE A 43 -2.98 -4.07 -10.70
CA ILE A 43 -3.54 -3.99 -9.35
C ILE A 43 -4.75 -4.90 -9.33
N VAL A 44 -4.70 -5.98 -8.55
CA VAL A 44 -5.81 -6.91 -8.40
C VAL A 44 -6.76 -6.35 -7.36
N GLY A 45 -7.96 -5.96 -7.78
CA GLY A 45 -8.99 -5.46 -6.85
C GLY A 45 -9.52 -6.55 -5.91
N GLN A 46 -9.45 -7.81 -6.33
CA GLN A 46 -9.87 -8.97 -5.56
C GLN A 46 -9.11 -10.21 -6.06
N THR A 47 -8.55 -11.03 -5.16
CA THR A 47 -7.98 -12.33 -5.53
C THR A 47 -9.08 -13.39 -5.69
N ALA A 48 -8.78 -14.51 -6.36
CA ALA A 48 -9.72 -15.64 -6.42
C ALA A 48 -10.12 -16.14 -5.02
N ALA A 49 -9.16 -16.16 -4.08
CA ALA A 49 -9.43 -16.53 -2.70
C ALA A 49 -10.33 -15.53 -1.96
N ASN A 50 -10.14 -14.21 -2.16
CA ASN A 50 -11.03 -13.20 -1.57
C ASN A 50 -12.50 -13.48 -1.94
N ALA A 51 -12.75 -13.84 -3.20
CA ALA A 51 -14.09 -14.18 -3.67
C ALA A 51 -14.57 -15.51 -3.06
N ALA A 52 -13.74 -16.56 -3.12
CA ALA A 52 -14.09 -17.89 -2.63
C ALA A 52 -14.40 -17.95 -1.12
N PHE A 53 -13.74 -17.11 -0.33
CA PHE A 53 -13.97 -17.02 1.12
C PHE A 53 -14.96 -15.93 1.51
N HIS A 54 -15.56 -15.23 0.54
CA HIS A 54 -16.47 -14.12 0.80
C HIS A 54 -15.85 -13.12 1.79
N LEU A 55 -14.61 -12.68 1.50
CA LEU A 55 -13.82 -11.83 2.39
C LEU A 55 -14.57 -10.57 2.84
N TYR A 56 -15.46 -10.03 2.01
CA TYR A 56 -16.27 -8.85 2.34
C TYR A 56 -17.72 -9.18 2.71
N GLY A 57 -18.06 -10.47 2.89
CA GLY A 57 -19.43 -10.93 3.10
C GLY A 57 -19.97 -11.69 1.89
N ASN A 58 -20.97 -12.54 2.14
CA ASN A 58 -21.69 -13.27 1.10
C ASN A 58 -23.07 -12.64 0.90
N PRO A 59 -23.33 -11.93 -0.22
CA PRO A 59 -24.64 -11.32 -0.48
C PRO A 59 -25.79 -12.32 -0.53
N ASP A 60 -25.50 -13.59 -0.82
CA ASP A 60 -26.50 -14.66 -0.87
C ASP A 60 -26.81 -15.25 0.53
N ASP A 61 -26.11 -14.82 1.59
CA ASP A 61 -26.39 -15.23 2.97
C ASP A 61 -27.61 -14.47 3.52
N PRO A 62 -28.63 -15.14 4.08
CA PRO A 62 -29.80 -14.47 4.65
C PRO A 62 -29.49 -13.52 5.81
N ASN A 63 -28.30 -13.62 6.42
CA ASN A 63 -27.84 -12.73 7.48
C ASN A 63 -26.95 -11.58 6.99
N TYR A 64 -26.67 -11.49 5.67
CA TYR A 64 -25.89 -10.39 5.11
C TYR A 64 -26.56 -9.04 5.39
N GLN A 65 -25.80 -8.10 5.95
CA GLN A 65 -26.26 -6.73 6.22
C GLN A 65 -25.20 -5.73 5.81
N ASP A 66 -25.53 -4.80 4.92
CA ASP A 66 -24.66 -3.69 4.52
C ASP A 66 -25.43 -2.38 4.71
N VAL A 67 -25.44 -1.86 5.95
CA VAL A 67 -26.24 -0.68 6.28
C VAL A 67 -25.45 0.46 6.93
N ASN A 68 -24.29 0.22 7.54
CA ASN A 68 -23.56 1.27 8.25
C ASN A 68 -22.03 1.15 8.21
N PRO A 69 -21.37 1.79 7.23
CA PRO A 69 -21.94 2.47 6.06
C PRO A 69 -22.41 1.44 5.03
N VAL A 70 -23.20 1.90 4.05
CA VAL A 70 -23.48 1.11 2.84
C VAL A 70 -22.24 1.17 1.94
N ASP A 71 -21.35 0.20 2.06
CA ASP A 71 -20.05 0.16 1.37
C ASP A 71 -19.76 -1.17 0.64
N GLY A 72 -20.75 -2.06 0.56
CA GLY A 72 -20.63 -3.37 -0.08
C GLY A 72 -19.97 -4.42 0.81
N ILE A 73 -19.63 -4.08 2.06
CA ILE A 73 -19.06 -5.01 3.04
C ILE A 73 -20.14 -5.35 4.07
N ASP A 74 -20.35 -6.65 4.30
CA ASP A 74 -21.21 -7.10 5.40
C ASP A 74 -20.77 -6.47 6.73
N ASP A 75 -21.69 -5.94 7.52
CA ASP A 75 -21.42 -5.16 8.73
C ASP A 75 -20.73 -6.02 9.81
N ALA A 76 -21.06 -7.31 9.90
CA ALA A 76 -20.34 -8.22 10.80
C ALA A 76 -18.92 -8.48 10.28
N ARG A 77 -18.77 -8.68 8.97
CA ARG A 77 -17.47 -8.79 8.32
C ARG A 77 -16.61 -7.55 8.53
N ARG A 78 -17.17 -6.36 8.33
CA ARG A 78 -16.51 -5.06 8.50
C ARG A 78 -15.96 -4.90 9.91
N ARG A 79 -16.75 -5.25 10.94
CA ARG A 79 -16.30 -5.23 12.33
C ARG A 79 -15.11 -6.17 12.55
N CYS A 80 -15.21 -7.42 12.11
CA CYS A 80 -14.12 -8.40 12.21
C CYS A 80 -12.84 -7.90 11.51
N LEU A 81 -12.93 -7.45 10.26
CA LEU A 81 -11.77 -6.97 9.50
C LEU A 81 -11.16 -5.71 10.09
N LEU A 82 -11.98 -4.79 10.62
CA LEU A 82 -11.49 -3.60 11.30
C LEU A 82 -10.78 -3.94 12.61
N GLU A 83 -11.32 -4.86 13.41
CA GLU A 83 -10.68 -5.35 14.64
C GLU A 83 -9.32 -5.98 14.33
N LEU A 84 -9.23 -6.83 13.30
CA LEU A 84 -7.97 -7.40 12.84
C LEU A 84 -6.99 -6.32 12.34
N ALA A 85 -7.47 -5.36 11.55
CA ALA A 85 -6.65 -4.26 11.06
C ALA A 85 -6.12 -3.36 12.19
N VAL A 86 -6.91 -3.12 13.24
CA VAL A 86 -6.46 -2.35 14.42
C VAL A 86 -5.46 -3.16 15.24
N LYS A 87 -5.74 -4.46 15.47
CA LYS A 87 -4.87 -5.35 16.23
C LYS A 87 -3.49 -5.49 15.63
N PHE A 88 -3.40 -5.53 14.30
CA PHE A 88 -2.15 -5.66 13.56
C PHE A 88 -1.65 -4.34 12.96
N ALA A 89 -2.22 -3.20 13.40
CA ALA A 89 -1.84 -1.90 12.89
C ALA A 89 -0.38 -1.59 13.24
N PRO A 90 0.37 -0.95 12.32
CA PRO A 90 1.74 -0.56 12.60
C PRO A 90 1.81 0.57 13.62
N HIS A 91 2.76 0.48 14.55
CA HIS A 91 3.19 1.62 15.35
C HIS A 91 4.18 2.46 14.55
N LEU A 92 3.77 3.68 14.30
CA LEU A 92 4.47 4.64 13.46
C LEU A 92 5.48 5.44 14.29
N VAL A 93 6.76 5.22 14.05
CA VAL A 93 7.84 6.01 14.65
C VAL A 93 8.08 7.23 13.76
N ARG A 94 7.69 8.39 14.28
CA ARG A 94 7.85 9.68 13.60
C ARG A 94 9.29 10.16 13.72
N ASN A 95 9.98 10.22 12.59
CA ASN A 95 11.29 10.86 12.50
C ASN A 95 11.19 12.31 12.00
N THR A 96 10.02 12.74 11.52
CA THR A 96 9.74 14.09 11.01
C THR A 96 8.33 14.57 11.37
N THR A 97 7.98 15.79 10.95
CA THR A 97 6.64 16.38 11.17
C THR A 97 5.59 15.74 10.26
N ALA A 98 5.98 15.11 9.15
CA ALA A 98 5.09 14.42 8.24
C ALA A 98 4.35 13.25 8.90
N ILE A 99 3.07 13.11 8.57
CA ILE A 99 2.18 12.03 9.03
C ILE A 99 1.29 11.57 7.88
N PRO A 100 0.88 10.29 7.85
CA PRO A 100 -0.05 9.84 6.83
C PRO A 100 -1.41 10.50 7.01
N MET A 101 -2.01 10.95 5.91
CA MET A 101 -3.19 11.80 5.93
C MET A 101 -4.41 11.18 5.23
N ASP A 102 -5.59 11.69 5.60
CA ASP A 102 -6.86 11.33 5.02
C ASP A 102 -7.02 12.01 3.67
N PHE A 103 -6.71 11.28 2.60
CA PHE A 103 -6.93 11.69 1.22
C PHE A 103 -8.36 12.20 1.00
N LYS A 104 -9.35 11.56 1.64
CA LYS A 104 -10.76 11.93 1.48
C LYS A 104 -11.05 13.34 1.99
N LYS A 105 -10.41 13.76 3.07
CA LYS A 105 -10.58 15.13 3.58
C LYS A 105 -10.04 16.19 2.62
N PHE A 106 -9.02 15.86 1.83
CA PHE A 106 -8.57 16.75 0.76
C PHE A 106 -9.60 16.89 -0.36
N MET A 107 -10.31 15.80 -0.69
CA MET A 107 -11.39 15.83 -1.66
C MET A 107 -12.62 16.60 -1.13
N GLU A 108 -13.08 16.28 0.07
CA GLU A 108 -14.26 16.89 0.70
C GLU A 108 -14.08 18.39 0.96
N GLY A 109 -12.85 18.83 1.27
CA GLY A 109 -12.54 20.23 1.52
C GLY A 109 -12.57 21.14 0.28
N ARG A 110 -12.75 20.58 -0.93
CA ARG A 110 -12.61 21.32 -2.19
C ARG A 110 -13.92 21.34 -2.99
N LYS A 111 -14.24 22.51 -3.56
CA LYS A 111 -15.43 22.69 -4.43
C LYS A 111 -15.27 22.01 -5.79
N ALA A 112 -14.03 21.88 -6.25
CA ALA A 112 -13.64 21.18 -7.46
C ALA A 112 -12.37 20.39 -7.16
N PHE A 113 -12.26 19.19 -7.72
CA PHE A 113 -11.08 18.35 -7.53
C PHE A 113 -10.57 17.93 -8.92
N PRO A 114 -9.63 18.69 -9.52
CA PRO A 114 -9.22 18.47 -10.89
C PRO A 114 -8.47 17.13 -11.02
N LEU A 115 -9.04 16.23 -11.80
CA LEU A 115 -8.39 15.02 -12.28
C LEU A 115 -7.83 15.29 -13.67
N TYR A 116 -6.53 15.07 -13.83
CA TYR A 116 -5.83 15.23 -15.09
C TYR A 116 -5.72 13.89 -15.81
N ILE A 117 -5.80 13.93 -17.13
CA ILE A 117 -5.70 12.75 -17.98
C ILE A 117 -4.70 13.06 -19.09
N ASP A 118 -3.50 12.52 -18.93
CA ASP A 118 -2.46 12.59 -19.95
C ASP A 118 -2.60 11.44 -20.93
N THR A 119 -2.75 11.78 -22.21
CA THR A 119 -2.73 10.80 -23.30
C THR A 119 -1.38 10.86 -23.99
N TRP A 120 -0.70 9.72 -23.98
CA TRP A 120 0.61 9.51 -24.56
C TRP A 120 0.53 8.59 -25.77
N GLU A 121 1.39 8.81 -26.75
CA GLU A 121 1.63 7.89 -27.84
C GLU A 121 2.94 7.14 -27.58
N ILE A 122 2.84 5.83 -27.31
CA ILE A 122 3.96 4.98 -26.89
C ILE A 122 4.43 4.02 -28.00
N SER A 123 3.96 4.21 -29.23
CA SER A 123 4.43 3.48 -30.42
C SER A 123 5.89 3.79 -30.77
N ARG A 124 6.39 4.96 -30.34
CA ARG A 124 7.78 5.41 -30.54
C ARG A 124 8.57 5.32 -29.25
N ALA A 125 9.87 5.06 -29.36
CA ALA A 125 10.77 5.00 -28.22
C ALA A 125 10.70 6.29 -27.39
N GLY A 126 10.35 6.15 -26.11
CA GLY A 126 10.31 7.23 -25.14
C GLY A 126 8.94 7.87 -24.90
N GLY A 127 7.91 7.56 -25.71
CA GLY A 127 6.57 8.11 -25.56
C GLY A 127 6.48 9.61 -25.88
N GLU A 128 5.37 10.04 -26.49
CA GLU A 128 5.09 11.46 -26.77
C GLU A 128 3.77 11.87 -26.10
N LEU A 129 3.78 12.95 -25.31
CA LEU A 129 2.55 13.49 -24.71
C LEU A 129 1.73 14.18 -25.81
N ILE A 130 0.55 13.63 -26.13
CA ILE A 130 -0.32 14.12 -27.19
C ILE A 130 -1.27 15.20 -26.66
N LYS A 131 -1.84 14.98 -25.48
CA LYS A 131 -2.81 15.90 -24.86
C LYS A 131 -2.94 15.67 -23.36
N THR A 132 -3.38 16.72 -22.69
CA THR A 132 -3.88 16.70 -21.32
C THR A 132 -5.34 17.13 -21.33
N GLU A 133 -6.20 16.32 -20.71
CA GLU A 133 -7.58 16.68 -20.41
C GLU A 133 -7.71 16.90 -18.90
N THR A 134 -8.53 17.87 -18.49
CA THR A 134 -8.85 18.12 -17.08
C THR A 134 -10.35 17.98 -16.90
N ILE A 135 -10.75 17.16 -15.94
CA ILE A 135 -12.13 16.97 -15.55
C ILE A 135 -12.27 17.29 -14.07
N ASP A 136 -13.41 17.86 -13.68
CA ASP A 136 -13.73 18.02 -12.26
C ASP A 136 -14.26 16.68 -11.73
N PHE A 137 -13.45 16.01 -10.92
CA PHE A 137 -13.79 14.71 -10.33
C PHE A 137 -15.07 14.80 -9.47
N VAL A 138 -15.27 15.92 -8.77
CA VAL A 138 -16.45 16.11 -7.90
C VAL A 138 -17.73 16.12 -8.74
N ALA A 139 -17.66 16.69 -9.95
CA ALA A 139 -18.77 16.86 -10.89
C ALA A 139 -18.93 15.70 -11.88
N LEU A 140 -18.14 14.62 -11.76
CA LEU A 140 -18.10 13.54 -12.75
C LEU A 140 -19.41 12.73 -12.88
N LEU A 141 -20.27 12.80 -11.86
CA LEU A 141 -21.54 12.09 -11.84
C LEU A 141 -22.56 12.74 -12.76
N ARG A 142 -22.71 12.18 -13.97
CA ARG A 142 -23.68 12.64 -14.97
C ARG A 142 -25.09 12.07 -14.77
N SER A 143 -25.28 11.09 -13.88
CA SER A 143 -26.56 10.42 -13.62
C SER A 143 -26.58 9.78 -12.22
N PRO A 144 -27.77 9.49 -11.62
CA PRO A 144 -27.88 8.78 -10.37
C PRO A 144 -27.14 7.45 -10.46
N CYS A 145 -26.28 7.18 -9.49
CA CYS A 145 -25.57 5.91 -9.44
C CYS A 145 -26.53 4.80 -9.01
N HIS A 146 -26.84 3.91 -9.94
CA HIS A 146 -27.28 2.57 -9.58
C HIS A 146 -26.01 1.78 -9.33
N ALA A 147 -25.61 1.64 -8.06
CA ALA A 147 -24.66 0.60 -7.70
C ALA A 147 -25.21 -0.69 -8.32
N ALA A 148 -24.48 -1.29 -9.25
CA ALA A 148 -24.90 -2.55 -9.82
C ALA A 148 -25.08 -3.52 -8.64
N PRO A 149 -26.17 -4.31 -8.60
CA PRO A 149 -26.22 -5.43 -7.67
C PRO A 149 -24.94 -6.23 -7.84
N SER A 150 -24.37 -6.67 -6.72
CA SER A 150 -23.26 -7.61 -6.69
C SER A 150 -23.44 -8.64 -7.80
N ALA A 151 -22.39 -8.90 -8.57
CA ALA A 151 -22.42 -9.89 -9.62
C ALA A 151 -22.67 -11.29 -9.03
N SER A 152 -23.94 -11.62 -8.76
CA SER A 152 -24.47 -12.96 -8.60
C SER A 152 -25.74 -13.09 -9.43
N SER A 153 -25.71 -14.12 -10.28
CA SER A 153 -26.83 -14.78 -10.96
C SER A 153 -27.68 -14.03 -11.99
N ASN A 154 -27.79 -14.68 -13.15
CA ASN A 154 -28.96 -14.62 -14.02
C ASN A 154 -30.22 -14.87 -13.18
N ASP A 155 -31.16 -13.94 -13.13
CA ASP A 155 -32.53 -14.10 -13.64
C ASP A 155 -33.42 -12.93 -13.20
N ASP A 156 -34.45 -12.75 -14.02
CA ASP A 156 -35.59 -11.83 -13.97
C ASP A 156 -36.21 -11.68 -12.57
N ASP A 157 -36.05 -10.53 -11.89
CA ASP A 157 -37.05 -10.09 -10.90
C ASP A 157 -37.07 -8.57 -10.66
N THR A 158 -38.27 -8.09 -10.35
CA THR A 158 -38.76 -6.72 -10.47
C THR A 158 -38.81 -5.97 -9.14
N THR A 159 -37.74 -6.03 -8.34
CA THR A 159 -37.65 -5.26 -7.08
C THR A 159 -37.03 -3.87 -7.31
N PRO A 160 -37.68 -2.78 -6.86
CA PRO A 160 -37.15 -1.44 -7.02
C PRO A 160 -35.94 -1.25 -6.09
N ALA A 161 -34.78 -1.00 -6.69
CA ALA A 161 -33.54 -0.64 -6.00
C ALA A 161 -33.78 0.49 -4.99
N HIS A 162 -33.36 0.28 -3.74
CA HIS A 162 -33.39 1.30 -2.71
C HIS A 162 -32.53 2.51 -3.13
N PRO A 163 -33.05 3.75 -3.07
CA PRO A 163 -32.29 4.92 -3.45
C PRO A 163 -31.20 5.19 -2.40
N LEU A 164 -29.94 5.15 -2.83
CA LEU A 164 -28.79 5.63 -2.07
C LEU A 164 -28.97 7.11 -1.67
N PRO A 165 -28.37 7.57 -0.56
CA PRO A 165 -28.43 8.97 -0.14
C PRO A 165 -27.98 9.93 -1.25
N THR A 166 -28.86 10.86 -1.61
CA THR A 166 -28.79 11.68 -2.82
C THR A 166 -27.72 12.78 -2.86
N ASN A 167 -26.85 12.89 -1.84
CA ASN A 167 -25.80 13.91 -1.79
C ASN A 167 -24.36 13.37 -1.82
N THR A 168 -24.21 12.04 -1.89
CA THR A 168 -22.94 11.35 -2.05
C THR A 168 -23.18 10.19 -2.99
N ALA A 169 -23.34 10.46 -4.29
CA ALA A 169 -23.06 9.37 -5.21
C ALA A 169 -21.61 8.94 -4.93
N SER A 170 -21.44 7.69 -4.48
CA SER A 170 -20.23 7.25 -3.78
C SER A 170 -19.01 7.53 -4.63
N ASP A 171 -17.86 7.80 -4.01
CA ASP A 171 -16.61 7.94 -4.76
C ASP A 171 -16.37 6.72 -5.67
N ASP A 172 -16.89 5.54 -5.29
CA ASP A 172 -16.91 4.33 -6.13
C ASP A 172 -17.67 4.55 -7.44
N CYS A 173 -18.80 5.25 -7.44
CA CYS A 173 -19.53 5.57 -8.67
C CYS A 173 -18.74 6.50 -9.59
N ARG A 174 -18.00 7.45 -9.03
CA ARG A 174 -17.08 8.30 -9.80
C ARG A 174 -15.93 7.47 -10.38
N LEU A 175 -15.33 6.59 -9.57
CA LEU A 175 -14.28 5.68 -10.01
C LEU A 175 -14.77 4.69 -11.07
N LEU A 176 -15.96 4.11 -10.91
CA LEU A 176 -16.59 3.22 -11.88
C LEU A 176 -16.88 3.95 -13.19
N ALA A 177 -17.36 5.20 -13.13
CA ALA A 177 -17.57 6.02 -14.33
C ALA A 177 -16.24 6.30 -15.06
N LEU A 178 -15.15 6.57 -14.34
CA LEU A 178 -13.81 6.67 -14.93
C LEU A 178 -13.37 5.34 -15.54
N LEU A 179 -13.53 4.23 -14.84
CA LEU A 179 -13.19 2.90 -15.35
C LEU A 179 -14.00 2.54 -16.59
N GLN A 180 -15.27 2.94 -16.69
CA GLN A 180 -16.12 2.73 -17.86
C GLN A 180 -15.71 3.65 -19.03
N GLU A 181 -15.44 4.92 -18.76
CA GLU A 181 -15.07 5.89 -19.80
C GLU A 181 -13.68 5.61 -20.37
N PHE A 182 -12.73 5.23 -19.52
CA PHE A 182 -11.32 5.07 -19.84
C PHE A 182 -10.82 3.64 -19.74
N HIS A 183 -11.72 2.64 -19.72
CA HIS A 183 -11.34 1.23 -19.62
C HIS A 183 -10.22 0.91 -20.61
N PRO A 184 -9.08 0.34 -20.17
CA PRO A 184 -7.90 0.21 -21.02
C PRO A 184 -8.14 -0.68 -22.25
N THR A 185 -9.15 -1.56 -22.19
CA THR A 185 -9.48 -2.49 -23.28
C THR A 185 -10.91 -2.38 -23.82
N LYS A 186 -11.79 -1.58 -23.20
CA LYS A 186 -13.24 -1.55 -23.53
C LYS A 186 -13.88 -0.18 -23.21
N PRO A 187 -13.34 0.94 -23.71
CA PRO A 187 -13.88 2.26 -23.37
C PRO A 187 -15.29 2.44 -23.95
N GLN A 188 -16.20 3.07 -23.20
CA GLN A 188 -17.58 3.29 -23.68
C GLN A 188 -17.72 4.45 -24.67
N ASN A 189 -16.87 5.47 -24.56
CA ASN A 189 -16.94 6.65 -25.40
C ASN A 189 -16.43 6.33 -26.83
N GLU A 190 -17.26 6.60 -27.86
CA GLU A 190 -16.94 6.35 -29.27
C GLU A 190 -15.63 7.02 -29.73
N ARG A 191 -15.27 8.16 -29.14
CA ARG A 191 -13.98 8.84 -29.37
C ARG A 191 -12.78 7.98 -29.00
N PHE A 192 -12.95 7.03 -28.08
CA PHE A 192 -11.93 6.08 -27.61
C PHE A 192 -12.13 4.66 -28.14
N LYS A 193 -13.29 4.35 -28.75
CA LYS A 193 -13.57 3.07 -29.43
C LYS A 193 -12.98 3.01 -30.84
N ASN A 194 -12.62 4.16 -31.42
CA ASN A 194 -12.21 4.25 -32.81
C ASN A 194 -10.87 3.53 -33.05
N PRO A 195 -10.85 2.39 -33.79
CA PRO A 195 -9.62 1.73 -34.22
C PRO A 195 -8.99 2.45 -35.42
N VAL A 196 -9.61 3.53 -35.91
CA VAL A 196 -9.10 4.39 -37.01
C VAL A 196 -8.10 5.41 -36.48
N ILE A 197 -7.21 4.94 -35.60
CA ILE A 197 -5.98 5.62 -35.28
C ILE A 197 -4.95 4.61 -35.76
N GLU A 198 -4.22 4.96 -36.84
CA GLU A 198 -3.22 4.16 -37.55
C GLU A 198 -2.82 2.86 -36.82
N PRO A 199 -2.89 1.66 -37.43
CA PRO A 199 -2.65 0.38 -36.74
C PRO A 199 -1.29 0.27 -36.00
N ASN A 200 -0.38 1.22 -36.20
CA ASN A 200 0.90 1.35 -35.51
C ASN A 200 0.88 2.33 -34.32
N ARG A 201 -0.24 2.97 -34.00
CA ARG A 201 -0.36 3.99 -32.95
C ARG A 201 -0.87 3.34 -31.67
N ASN A 202 -0.08 3.41 -30.61
CA ASN A 202 -0.39 2.84 -29.31
C ASN A 202 -0.57 3.97 -28.30
N LEU A 203 -1.80 4.16 -27.81
CA LEU A 203 -2.12 5.23 -26.87
C LEU A 203 -2.13 4.71 -25.44
N PHE A 204 -1.43 5.41 -24.55
CA PHE A 204 -1.37 5.13 -23.12
C PHE A 204 -1.94 6.33 -22.35
N LYS A 205 -2.81 6.07 -21.37
CA LYS A 205 -3.42 7.14 -20.57
C LYS A 205 -3.01 7.03 -19.12
N VAL A 206 -2.61 8.16 -18.54
CA VAL A 206 -2.30 8.30 -17.12
C VAL A 206 -3.31 9.26 -16.51
N MET A 207 -4.01 8.79 -15.48
CA MET A 207 -4.89 9.61 -14.67
C MET A 207 -4.19 9.96 -13.36
N TYR A 208 -4.22 11.23 -12.97
CA TYR A 208 -3.58 11.66 -11.74
C TYR A 208 -4.23 12.94 -11.19
N PHE A 209 -4.17 13.10 -9.87
CA PHE A 209 -4.55 14.33 -9.19
C PHE A 209 -3.30 15.18 -8.97
N ASP A 210 -3.38 16.46 -9.28
CA ASP A 210 -2.28 17.43 -9.07
C ASP A 210 -2.75 18.44 -8.02
N PHE A 211 -2.41 18.17 -6.76
CA PHE A 211 -2.83 18.98 -5.61
C PHE A 211 -1.78 18.89 -4.48
N PRO A 212 -1.63 19.94 -3.65
CA PRO A 212 -2.43 21.15 -3.58
C PRO A 212 -2.01 22.29 -4.51
N GLY A 213 -0.82 22.19 -5.13
CA GLY A 213 -0.25 23.19 -6.04
C GLY A 213 0.31 22.53 -7.31
N ALA A 214 1.13 23.25 -8.08
CA ALA A 214 1.68 22.78 -9.36
C ALA A 214 3.21 22.58 -9.33
N ASP A 215 3.86 22.90 -8.22
CA ASP A 215 5.31 22.86 -8.04
C ASP A 215 5.68 22.67 -6.56
N GLU A 216 6.94 22.31 -6.30
CA GLU A 216 7.49 22.11 -4.96
C GLU A 216 7.21 23.29 -4.03
N GLN A 217 7.34 24.53 -4.52
CA GLN A 217 7.18 25.72 -3.71
C GLN A 217 5.73 25.90 -3.23
N SER A 218 4.76 25.72 -4.13
CA SER A 218 3.33 25.83 -3.81
C SER A 218 2.89 24.72 -2.86
N TRP A 219 3.41 23.51 -3.03
CA TRP A 219 3.17 22.39 -2.12
C TRP A 219 3.73 22.66 -0.72
N LYS A 220 5.00 23.06 -0.65
CA LYS A 220 5.66 23.43 0.62
C LYS A 220 4.91 24.54 1.35
N SER A 221 4.43 25.56 0.63
CA SER A 221 3.71 26.69 1.22
C SER A 221 2.34 26.30 1.81
N GLU A 222 1.71 25.26 1.29
CA GLU A 222 0.43 24.76 1.79
C GLU A 222 0.61 23.95 3.09
N TYR A 223 1.75 23.26 3.23
CA TYR A 223 1.93 22.21 4.24
C TYR A 223 2.95 22.50 5.33
N GLU A 224 3.85 23.46 5.14
CA GLU A 224 4.74 23.92 6.19
C GLU A 224 4.24 25.26 6.75
N ASN A 225 4.02 25.31 8.07
CA ASN A 225 3.87 26.59 8.72
C ASN A 225 5.22 27.34 8.66
N PHE A 226 5.25 28.47 7.95
CA PHE A 226 6.47 29.27 7.76
C PHE A 226 7.19 29.66 9.07
N LEU A 227 6.49 29.77 10.20
CA LEU A 227 7.08 30.12 11.50
C LEU A 227 7.51 28.91 12.31
N SER A 228 6.75 27.82 12.31
CA SER A 228 7.00 26.66 13.17
C SER A 228 7.63 25.46 12.46
N GLY A 229 7.59 25.37 11.14
CA GLY A 229 7.94 24.15 10.38
C GLY A 229 6.97 22.97 10.58
N GLU A 230 6.05 23.09 11.55
CA GLU A 230 5.00 22.12 11.82
C GLU A 230 3.86 22.14 10.81
N LEU A 231 3.11 21.05 10.78
CA LEU A 231 1.87 20.92 10.01
C LEU A 231 0.85 22.01 10.42
N PRO A 232 0.24 22.73 9.46
CA PRO A 232 -0.80 23.71 9.75
C PRO A 232 -1.97 23.13 10.55
N ARG A 233 -2.52 23.95 11.46
CA ARG A 233 -3.67 23.57 12.29
C ARG A 233 -4.89 23.11 11.49
N ALA A 234 -5.04 23.59 10.25
CA ALA A 234 -6.12 23.19 9.35
C ALA A 234 -6.11 21.68 9.05
N TYR A 235 -4.94 21.04 9.15
CA TYR A 235 -4.76 19.60 8.93
C TYR A 235 -4.76 18.78 10.22
N HIS A 236 -5.04 19.40 11.37
CA HIS A 236 -5.23 18.65 12.60
C HIS A 236 -6.44 17.71 12.45
N GLY A 237 -6.22 16.43 12.75
CA GLY A 237 -7.23 15.39 12.58
C GLY A 237 -7.32 14.80 11.16
N PHE A 238 -6.38 15.14 10.27
CA PHE A 238 -6.24 14.44 8.98
C PHE A 238 -5.50 13.12 9.12
N ALA A 239 -4.88 12.80 10.27
CA ALA A 239 -4.15 11.55 10.45
C ALA A 239 -5.01 10.33 10.10
N LYS A 240 -4.58 9.54 9.11
CA LYS A 240 -5.31 8.37 8.62
C LYS A 240 -4.36 7.34 8.05
N ILE A 241 -4.66 6.08 8.32
CA ILE A 241 -4.07 4.91 7.66
C ILE A 241 -5.23 4.16 7.04
N TYR A 242 -5.06 3.72 5.79
CA TYR A 242 -6.03 2.86 5.11
C TYR A 242 -5.57 1.42 5.24
N ALA A 243 -6.49 0.50 5.51
CA ALA A 243 -6.19 -0.92 5.59
C ALA A 243 -7.00 -1.68 4.52
N HIS A 244 -6.33 -2.52 3.76
CA HIS A 244 -6.92 -3.39 2.75
C HIS A 244 -6.55 -4.85 3.06
N PRO A 245 -7.50 -5.66 3.57
CA PRO A 245 -7.27 -7.08 3.80
C PRO A 245 -7.35 -7.87 2.49
N PHE A 246 -6.53 -8.91 2.36
CA PHE A 246 -6.56 -9.84 1.24
C PHE A 246 -6.13 -11.25 1.66
N ILE A 247 -6.59 -12.23 0.89
CA ILE A 247 -6.27 -13.64 0.99
C ILE A 247 -5.51 -14.01 -0.28
N HIS A 248 -4.29 -14.48 -0.14
CA HIS A 248 -3.46 -14.91 -1.27
C HIS A 248 -3.36 -16.44 -1.29
N GLU A 249 -3.58 -17.05 -2.45
CA GLU A 249 -3.34 -18.48 -2.64
C GLU A 249 -1.86 -18.73 -2.91
N VAL A 250 -1.23 -19.57 -2.10
CA VAL A 250 0.17 -19.94 -2.30
C VAL A 250 0.22 -21.25 -3.05
N HIS A 251 0.82 -21.22 -4.24
CA HIS A 251 0.99 -22.39 -5.11
C HIS A 251 2.46 -22.80 -5.19
N SER A 252 2.71 -24.09 -5.36
CA SER A 252 4.02 -24.64 -5.72
C SER A 252 3.90 -25.42 -7.02
N ASN A 253 4.91 -25.26 -7.89
CA ASN A 253 5.01 -25.98 -9.15
C ASN A 253 5.01 -27.52 -8.96
N LEU A 254 5.40 -28.01 -7.78
CA LEU A 254 5.51 -29.45 -7.49
C LEU A 254 4.31 -30.03 -6.77
N HIS A 255 3.58 -29.21 -6.00
CA HIS A 255 2.55 -29.69 -5.07
C HIS A 255 1.17 -29.03 -5.29
N GLY A 256 1.04 -28.15 -6.29
CA GLY A 256 -0.17 -27.37 -6.50
C GLY A 256 -0.40 -26.37 -5.36
N MET A 257 -1.66 -26.17 -4.98
CA MET A 257 -2.03 -25.27 -3.89
C MET A 257 -1.47 -25.78 -2.55
N ARG A 258 -0.73 -24.93 -1.85
CA ARG A 258 -0.08 -25.23 -0.56
C ARG A 258 -0.86 -24.70 0.64
N GLY A 259 -1.65 -23.65 0.44
CA GLY A 259 -2.42 -22.99 1.48
C GLY A 259 -2.70 -21.53 1.11
N TYR A 260 -3.03 -20.75 2.13
CA TYR A 260 -3.41 -19.35 1.99
C TYR A 260 -2.57 -18.46 2.90
N GLU A 261 -2.37 -17.21 2.50
CA GLU A 261 -1.88 -16.14 3.37
C GLU A 261 -3.02 -15.15 3.61
N PHE A 262 -3.28 -14.81 4.87
CA PHE A 262 -4.15 -13.69 5.21
C PHE A 262 -3.29 -12.46 5.48
N ILE A 263 -3.46 -11.41 4.69
CA ILE A 263 -2.56 -10.27 4.67
C ILE A 263 -3.35 -8.98 4.83
N LEU A 264 -2.84 -8.10 5.69
CA LEU A 264 -3.35 -6.76 5.92
C LEU A 264 -2.39 -5.77 5.28
N GLN A 265 -2.82 -5.13 4.19
CA GLN A 265 -2.06 -4.07 3.54
C GLN A 265 -2.42 -2.72 4.17
N TYR A 266 -1.45 -2.05 4.77
CA TYR A 266 -1.61 -0.69 5.29
C TYR A 266 -1.05 0.30 4.30
N TRP A 267 -1.86 1.25 3.87
CA TRP A 267 -1.48 2.33 2.97
C TRP A 267 -1.37 3.66 3.73
N PHE A 268 -0.29 4.37 3.42
CA PHE A 268 0.08 5.63 4.03
C PHE A 268 0.15 6.69 2.94
N PHE A 269 -0.79 7.62 2.96
CA PHE A 269 -0.77 8.74 2.03
C PHE A 269 0.04 9.89 2.61
N TYR A 270 1.19 10.17 2.01
CA TYR A 270 2.05 11.30 2.35
C TYR A 270 1.92 12.38 1.28
N PRO A 271 1.19 13.46 1.57
CA PRO A 271 1.13 14.58 0.63
C PRO A 271 2.49 15.27 0.47
N PHE A 272 3.41 15.12 1.44
CA PHE A 272 4.78 15.63 1.40
C PHE A 272 5.72 14.76 2.24
N ASN A 273 7.02 14.72 1.90
CA ASN A 273 8.05 14.05 2.69
C ASN A 273 9.33 14.91 2.77
N ASP A 274 10.12 14.79 3.84
CA ASP A 274 11.32 15.63 4.06
C ASP A 274 12.53 15.25 3.16
N GLY A 275 12.31 14.49 2.08
CA GLY A 275 13.35 14.08 1.15
C GLY A 275 13.70 15.18 0.15
N GLY A 276 15.00 15.38 -0.14
CA GLY A 276 15.47 16.31 -1.18
C GLY A 276 15.19 15.87 -2.61
N ASN A 277 14.01 15.27 -2.87
CA ASN A 277 13.57 14.82 -4.18
C ASN A 277 12.19 15.45 -4.47
N ASN A 278 12.13 16.27 -5.51
CA ASN A 278 11.20 17.39 -5.62
C ASN A 278 9.81 17.02 -6.21
N HIS A 279 9.27 15.85 -5.88
CA HIS A 279 7.92 15.45 -6.30
C HIS A 279 7.27 14.55 -5.24
N GLU A 280 6.10 14.96 -4.74
CA GLU A 280 5.41 14.41 -3.57
C GLU A 280 3.98 13.94 -3.91
N GLY A 281 3.34 13.18 -3.01
CA GLY A 281 2.11 12.42 -3.26
C GLY A 281 2.27 10.91 -3.07
N ASP A 282 3.18 10.49 -2.21
CA ASP A 282 3.57 9.09 -2.03
C ASP A 282 2.44 8.28 -1.38
N TRP A 283 2.18 7.12 -1.95
CA TRP A 283 1.37 6.05 -1.36
C TRP A 283 2.31 4.91 -0.98
N GLU A 284 2.90 5.04 0.20
CA GLU A 284 3.72 3.98 0.76
C GLU A 284 2.81 2.89 1.33
N HIS A 285 3.29 1.65 1.37
CA HIS A 285 2.52 0.59 2.02
C HIS A 285 3.37 -0.44 2.75
N LEU A 286 2.69 -1.12 3.65
CA LEU A 286 3.19 -2.21 4.45
C LEU A 286 2.25 -3.40 4.26
N ASN A 287 2.77 -4.59 4.00
CA ASN A 287 1.99 -5.81 4.15
C ASN A 287 2.31 -6.46 5.50
N VAL A 288 1.28 -6.87 6.23
CA VAL A 288 1.40 -7.67 7.45
C VAL A 288 0.67 -8.99 7.20
N ALA A 289 1.43 -10.05 7.01
CA ALA A 289 0.88 -11.40 6.91
C ALA A 289 0.62 -11.93 8.33
N VAL A 290 -0.59 -12.43 8.54
CA VAL A 290 -1.06 -12.95 9.83
C VAL A 290 -1.21 -14.46 9.73
N THR A 291 -0.84 -15.16 10.79
CA THR A 291 -0.98 -16.60 10.91
C THR A 291 -1.37 -17.02 12.34
N ILE A 292 -1.54 -18.31 12.58
CA ILE A 292 -1.80 -18.88 13.90
C ILE A 292 -0.48 -19.30 14.54
N LYS A 293 -0.28 -18.97 15.81
CA LYS A 293 0.90 -19.38 16.60
C LYS A 293 1.02 -20.90 16.59
N GLY A 294 2.23 -21.39 16.28
CA GLY A 294 2.49 -22.83 16.16
C GLY A 294 2.34 -23.36 14.74
N ASN A 295 1.78 -22.57 13.81
CA ASN A 295 1.85 -22.86 12.39
C ASN A 295 3.24 -22.53 11.84
N GLY A 296 4.17 -23.48 11.94
CA GLY A 296 5.59 -23.31 11.60
C GLY A 296 5.89 -23.04 10.12
N HIS A 297 4.90 -23.11 9.22
CA HIS A 297 5.06 -22.80 7.80
C HIS A 297 4.38 -21.50 7.38
N GLY A 298 3.63 -20.85 8.26
CA GLY A 298 2.94 -19.57 8.03
C GLY A 298 1.70 -19.63 7.15
N LEU A 299 1.54 -20.69 6.35
CA LEU A 299 0.39 -20.88 5.47
C LEU A 299 -0.82 -21.41 6.22
N LEU A 300 -1.95 -20.75 6.02
CA LEU A 300 -3.24 -21.10 6.59
C LEU A 300 -3.98 -22.10 5.68
N SER A 301 -4.73 -23.00 6.30
CA SER A 301 -5.72 -23.84 5.64
C SER A 301 -7.01 -23.06 5.37
N ALA A 302 -7.88 -23.61 4.51
CA ALA A 302 -9.19 -23.01 4.24
C ALA A 302 -10.06 -22.90 5.51
N GLU A 303 -9.91 -23.84 6.44
CA GLU A 303 -10.67 -23.83 7.69
C GLU A 303 -10.17 -22.74 8.64
N GLU A 304 -8.86 -22.57 8.78
CA GLU A 304 -8.28 -21.49 9.58
C GLU A 304 -8.64 -20.11 9.03
N ILE A 305 -8.69 -19.94 7.70
CA ILE A 305 -9.20 -18.70 7.07
C ILE A 305 -10.65 -18.44 7.50
N ARG A 306 -11.54 -19.44 7.41
CA ARG A 306 -12.95 -19.28 7.83
C ARG A 306 -13.06 -18.90 9.31
N GLN A 307 -12.24 -19.50 10.16
CA GLN A 307 -12.20 -19.21 11.60
C GLN A 307 -11.74 -17.78 11.90
N ILE A 308 -10.67 -17.30 11.25
CA ILE A 308 -10.24 -15.89 11.35
C ILE A 308 -11.37 -14.95 10.95
N LEU A 309 -12.09 -15.33 9.90
CA LEU A 309 -13.16 -14.54 9.32
C LEU A 309 -14.45 -14.55 10.18
N THR A 310 -14.85 -15.63 10.85
CA THR A 310 -16.11 -15.63 11.62
C THR A 310 -16.00 -14.87 12.94
N ASN A 311 -14.80 -14.79 13.53
CA ASN A 311 -14.53 -14.14 14.83
C ASN A 311 -15.63 -14.38 15.90
N ASP A 312 -16.17 -15.59 15.94
CA ASP A 312 -17.29 -16.00 16.78
C ASP A 312 -16.89 -16.26 18.25
N GLY A 313 -15.69 -15.81 18.64
CA GLY A 313 -15.09 -16.06 19.94
C GLY A 313 -14.62 -17.52 20.15
N THR A 314 -14.77 -18.40 19.16
CA THR A 314 -14.29 -19.80 19.22
C THR A 314 -12.96 -20.00 18.46
N ALA A 315 -12.57 -19.03 17.64
CA ALA A 315 -11.37 -18.99 16.82
C ALA A 315 -10.19 -18.27 17.51
N PRO A 316 -8.93 -18.49 17.05
CA PRO A 316 -7.68 -18.31 17.78
C PRO A 316 -7.22 -16.86 17.94
N ASP A 317 -8.09 -15.92 18.33
CA ASP A 317 -7.71 -14.50 18.37
C ASP A 317 -6.49 -14.27 19.31
N GLU A 318 -6.42 -14.91 20.47
CA GLU A 318 -5.23 -14.86 21.35
C GLU A 318 -3.97 -15.55 20.77
N GLN A 319 -4.13 -16.35 19.71
CA GLN A 319 -3.03 -17.08 19.07
C GLN A 319 -2.66 -16.50 17.70
N LEU A 320 -3.35 -15.47 17.19
CA LEU A 320 -2.93 -14.83 15.94
C LEU A 320 -1.61 -14.07 16.14
N VAL A 321 -0.68 -14.28 15.22
CA VAL A 321 0.66 -13.70 15.23
C VAL A 321 1.05 -13.21 13.85
N ILE A 322 2.06 -12.34 13.80
CA ILE A 322 2.65 -11.88 12.53
C ILE A 322 3.53 -13.01 11.99
N SER A 323 3.29 -13.47 10.76
CA SER A 323 4.22 -14.39 10.09
C SER A 323 5.29 -13.63 9.32
N ARG A 324 4.92 -12.52 8.68
CA ARG A 324 5.81 -11.73 7.84
C ARG A 324 5.37 -10.28 7.78
N VAL A 325 6.34 -9.39 7.69
CA VAL A 325 6.11 -7.96 7.43
C VAL A 325 6.93 -7.56 6.21
N GLU A 326 6.30 -6.87 5.27
CA GLU A 326 6.93 -6.41 4.04
C GLU A 326 6.77 -4.89 3.96
N TYR A 327 7.87 -4.17 4.03
CA TYR A 327 7.92 -2.72 3.95
C TYR A 327 8.21 -2.30 2.52
N TYR A 328 7.27 -1.59 1.88
CA TYR A 328 7.40 -1.06 0.54
C TYR A 328 7.54 0.46 0.61
N PHE A 329 8.79 0.92 0.68
CA PHE A 329 9.14 2.34 0.79
C PHE A 329 10.04 2.74 -0.38
N HIS A 330 9.54 3.66 -1.21
CA HIS A 330 10.16 4.08 -2.48
C HIS A 330 10.59 2.89 -3.36
N HIS A 331 11.90 2.71 -3.55
CA HIS A 331 12.49 1.65 -4.38
C HIS A 331 13.03 0.48 -3.55
N LYS A 332 12.79 0.46 -2.23
CA LYS A 332 13.28 -0.58 -1.32
C LYS A 332 12.13 -1.42 -0.80
N VAL A 333 12.36 -2.74 -0.82
CA VAL A 333 11.51 -3.71 -0.14
C VAL A 333 12.33 -4.36 0.97
N MET A 334 11.89 -4.22 2.22
CA MET A 334 12.47 -4.92 3.37
C MET A 334 11.46 -5.94 3.88
N ILE A 335 11.91 -7.19 4.01
CA ILE A 335 11.07 -8.29 4.48
C ILE A 335 11.59 -8.75 5.84
N LEU A 336 10.71 -8.78 6.83
CA LEU A 336 10.95 -9.38 8.14
C LEU A 336 10.11 -10.66 8.22
N ASP A 337 10.77 -11.81 8.21
CA ASP A 337 10.14 -13.11 8.36
C ASP A 337 10.24 -13.56 9.83
N PHE A 338 9.09 -13.67 10.49
CA PHE A 338 8.97 -14.03 11.90
C PHE A 338 8.99 -15.56 12.09
N LEU A 339 8.87 -16.33 11.01
CA LEU A 339 8.82 -17.79 11.07
C LEU A 339 10.13 -18.45 10.61
N ASN A 340 11.11 -17.66 10.15
CA ASN A 340 12.38 -18.18 9.65
C ASN A 340 13.58 -17.31 10.11
N PRO A 341 14.14 -17.57 11.30
CA PRO A 341 13.79 -18.63 12.25
C PRO A 341 12.51 -18.32 13.04
N ASN A 342 11.82 -19.34 13.54
CA ASN A 342 10.53 -19.16 14.21
C ASN A 342 10.68 -18.46 15.56
N VAL A 343 10.47 -17.14 15.58
CA VAL A 343 10.66 -16.29 16.75
C VAL A 343 9.67 -16.57 17.88
N TYR A 344 8.60 -17.33 17.60
CA TYR A 344 7.61 -17.70 18.61
C TYR A 344 7.95 -18.98 19.38
N LEU A 345 9.05 -19.67 19.02
CA LEU A 345 9.56 -20.81 19.78
C LEU A 345 10.12 -20.38 21.14
N PRO A 346 10.12 -21.28 22.14
CA PRO A 346 10.84 -21.06 23.40
C PRO A 346 12.32 -20.69 23.16
N PRO A 347 12.94 -19.82 23.98
CA PRO A 347 14.29 -19.32 23.75
C PRO A 347 15.34 -20.40 23.48
N LYS A 348 15.27 -21.54 24.17
CA LYS A 348 16.21 -22.64 23.99
C LYS A 348 16.07 -23.32 22.62
N GLU A 349 14.83 -23.48 22.15
CA GLU A 349 14.54 -24.11 20.85
C GLU A 349 14.91 -23.16 19.71
N TRP A 350 14.60 -21.88 19.84
CA TRP A 350 14.98 -20.86 18.86
C TRP A 350 16.50 -20.72 18.71
N GLN A 351 17.25 -20.75 19.82
CA GLN A 351 18.71 -20.75 19.78
C GLN A 351 19.28 -22.02 19.10
N ALA A 352 18.62 -23.16 19.28
CA ALA A 352 18.99 -24.39 18.59
C ALA A 352 18.73 -24.29 17.08
N GLU A 353 17.59 -23.71 16.68
CA GLU A 353 17.24 -23.46 15.28
C GLU A 353 18.27 -22.53 14.59
N ILE A 354 18.60 -21.39 15.20
CA ILE A 354 19.63 -20.47 14.68
C ILE A 354 20.97 -21.18 14.52
N LYS A 355 21.37 -21.97 15.51
CA LYS A 355 22.64 -22.71 15.46
C LYS A 355 22.65 -23.75 14.34
N GLN A 356 21.52 -24.44 14.13
CA GLN A 356 21.37 -25.44 13.08
C GLN A 356 21.42 -24.82 11.68
N ARG A 357 20.77 -23.67 11.50
CA ARG A 357 20.71 -22.96 10.22
C ARG A 357 22.08 -22.44 9.81
N GLY A 358 22.87 -21.95 10.77
CA GLY A 358 24.11 -21.25 10.49
C GLY A 358 23.85 -19.87 9.88
N GLN A 359 24.87 -19.01 9.90
CA GLN A 359 24.79 -17.67 9.33
C GLN A 359 25.30 -17.71 7.89
N GLU A 360 24.46 -17.37 6.92
CA GLU A 360 24.85 -17.32 5.50
C GLU A 360 25.34 -15.92 5.11
N ARG A 361 24.76 -14.87 5.71
CA ARG A 361 25.09 -13.46 5.41
C ARG A 361 25.59 -12.71 6.63
N LEU A 362 26.53 -11.78 6.44
CA LEU A 362 26.97 -10.87 7.49
C LEU A 362 25.76 -10.09 8.04
N GLY A 363 25.59 -10.05 9.37
CA GLY A 363 24.48 -9.33 10.03
C GLY A 363 23.16 -10.10 10.15
N GLU A 364 23.01 -11.27 9.51
CA GLU A 364 21.75 -12.05 9.51
C GLU A 364 21.32 -12.48 10.93
N LYS A 365 22.27 -12.92 11.76
CA LYS A 365 22.00 -13.28 13.16
C LYS A 365 21.47 -12.09 13.98
N TRP A 366 22.07 -10.91 13.78
CA TRP A 366 21.61 -9.69 14.45
C TRP A 366 20.19 -9.33 14.01
N LEU A 367 19.88 -9.49 12.72
CA LEU A 367 18.53 -9.27 12.20
C LEU A 367 17.52 -10.23 12.84
N TRP A 368 17.84 -11.53 12.98
CA TRP A 368 16.96 -12.49 13.67
C TRP A 368 16.72 -12.14 15.12
N GLU A 369 17.76 -11.74 15.85
CA GLU A 369 17.64 -11.25 17.22
C GLU A 369 16.72 -10.03 17.29
N LYS A 370 16.83 -9.10 16.33
CA LYS A 370 15.93 -7.94 16.24
C LYS A 370 14.50 -8.31 15.90
N ILE A 371 14.26 -9.23 14.96
CA ILE A 371 12.91 -9.70 14.64
C ILE A 371 12.28 -10.36 15.87
N ARG A 372 13.04 -11.16 16.63
CA ARG A 372 12.55 -11.75 17.90
C ARG A 372 12.24 -10.67 18.94
N GLU A 373 13.10 -9.67 19.11
CA GLU A 373 12.81 -8.53 19.99
C GLU A 373 11.50 -7.82 19.59
N LEU A 374 11.25 -7.66 18.29
CA LEU A 374 10.03 -7.03 17.77
C LEU A 374 8.77 -7.89 17.92
N ALA A 375 8.92 -9.21 18.04
CA ALA A 375 7.82 -10.16 18.19
C ALA A 375 7.16 -10.12 19.57
N TYR A 376 7.78 -9.48 20.55
CA TYR A 376 7.30 -9.41 21.92
C TYR A 376 7.26 -7.97 22.45
N VAL A 377 6.25 -7.66 23.27
CA VAL A 377 6.10 -6.33 23.90
C VAL A 377 7.11 -6.16 25.05
N ASP A 378 7.58 -7.26 25.62
CA ASP A 378 8.43 -7.27 26.81
C ASP A 378 9.63 -8.23 26.68
N ARG A 379 10.69 -7.95 27.43
CA ARG A 379 11.94 -8.75 27.42
C ARG A 379 11.80 -10.14 28.04
N LYS A 380 10.72 -10.42 28.77
CA LYS A 380 10.44 -11.76 29.30
C LYS A 380 9.71 -12.63 28.28
N GLU A 381 9.39 -12.07 27.10
CA GLU A 381 8.66 -12.73 26.02
C GLU A 381 7.29 -13.25 26.48
N SER A 382 6.66 -12.52 27.42
CA SER A 382 5.38 -12.93 28.02
C SER A 382 4.16 -12.51 27.21
N ARG A 383 4.31 -11.46 26.40
CA ARG A 383 3.24 -10.89 25.57
C ARG A 383 3.72 -10.72 24.14
N ILE A 384 2.99 -11.32 23.20
CA ILE A 384 3.24 -11.17 21.77
C ILE A 384 2.91 -9.74 21.36
N ASN A 385 3.78 -9.15 20.54
CA ASN A 385 3.52 -7.90 19.87
C ASN A 385 2.82 -8.17 18.53
N THR A 386 1.63 -7.60 18.36
CA THR A 386 0.88 -7.65 17.10
C THR A 386 1.09 -6.40 16.26
N HIS A 387 1.83 -5.40 16.75
CA HIS A 387 2.05 -4.13 16.07
C HIS A 387 3.45 -4.06 15.47
N PRO A 388 3.61 -4.18 14.15
CA PRO A 388 4.91 -3.94 13.52
C PRO A 388 5.34 -2.49 13.70
N LEU A 389 6.65 -2.22 13.72
CA LEU A 389 7.17 -0.85 13.78
C LEU A 389 7.40 -0.33 12.36
N GLY A 390 6.82 0.82 12.02
CA GLY A 390 7.10 1.53 10.78
C GLY A 390 7.86 2.81 11.07
N TYR A 391 9.08 2.96 10.53
CA TYR A 391 9.81 4.23 10.57
C TYR A 391 9.43 5.05 9.36
N ILE A 392 8.99 6.28 9.57
CA ILE A 392 8.41 7.07 8.48
C ILE A 392 8.77 8.53 8.61
N GLY A 393 8.85 9.17 7.44
CA GLY A 393 8.99 10.61 7.29
C GLY A 393 10.38 11.15 6.97
N ALA A 394 11.44 10.35 6.85
CA ALA A 394 12.77 10.84 6.44
C ALA A 394 13.33 10.04 5.26
N ASP A 395 14.42 10.54 4.66
CA ASP A 395 15.35 9.81 3.77
C ASP A 395 15.88 8.58 4.50
N ASN A 396 15.01 7.58 4.67
CA ASN A 396 15.30 6.29 5.27
C ASN A 396 16.18 5.58 4.25
N LYS A 397 17.46 5.98 4.24
CA LYS A 397 18.55 5.31 3.56
C LYS A 397 18.76 3.90 4.07
N GLY A 398 17.84 3.29 4.81
CA GLY A 398 17.90 1.92 5.30
C GLY A 398 19.32 1.61 5.74
N THR A 399 19.78 2.29 6.79
CA THR A 399 21.08 1.97 7.40
C THR A 399 20.93 0.76 8.29
#